data_AF-A0A9D7D3S1-F1
#
_entry.id   AF-A0A9D7D3S1-F1
#
_cell.length_a   1.000
_cell.length_b   1.000
_cell.length_c   1.000
_cell.angle_alpha   90.00
_cell.angle_beta   90.00
_cell.angle_gamma   90.00
#
_symmetry.space_group_name_H-M   'P 1'
#
loop_
_entity.id
_entity.type
_entity.pdbx_description
1 polymer ?
#
loop_
_entity_poly.entity_id
_entity_poly.type
_entity_poly.pdbx_seq_one_letter_code
_entity_poly.pdbx_strand_id
1 'polypeptide(L)'
;MAGLIRNALVAAVAAAALSTPAQAQNASMAQDLSLCAGAVSAVGNLDVLTYPRGASGEWAPLLGRILEALNREEGVEGMTGRYAASAAKGYWLEQSASERTAAANECRARFGS
;
A
#
# COMPACT_ATOMS: atom_id res chain seq x y z
N MET A 1 -11.53 56.71 -13.64
CA MET A 1 -13.01 56.61 -13.58
C MET A 1 -13.39 55.48 -14.54
N ALA A 2 -14.10 54.41 -14.23
CA ALA A 2 -14.88 53.90 -13.09
C ALA A 2 -14.54 52.39 -12.97
N GLY A 3 -14.51 51.71 -11.83
CA GLY A 3 -15.43 51.74 -10.70
C GLY A 3 -16.59 50.78 -10.99
N LEU A 4 -16.53 49.54 -10.45
CA LEU A 4 -17.68 48.72 -10.03
C LEU A 4 -17.18 47.41 -9.39
N ILE A 5 -16.87 47.51 -8.10
CA ILE A 5 -16.92 46.40 -7.15
C ILE A 5 -18.37 46.35 -6.64
N ARG A 6 -19.02 45.18 -6.65
CA ARG A 6 -19.94 44.69 -5.58
C ARG A 6 -20.71 43.43 -5.98
N ASN A 7 -20.51 42.40 -5.14
CA ASN A 7 -21.49 41.50 -4.50
C ASN A 7 -22.37 40.61 -5.40
N ALA A 8 -22.17 39.28 -5.42
CA ALA A 8 -22.50 38.28 -4.38
C ALA A 8 -23.99 37.85 -4.40
N LEU A 9 -24.22 36.55 -4.62
CA LEU A 9 -25.31 35.65 -4.15
C LEU A 9 -25.39 34.49 -5.17
N VAL A 10 -24.74 33.34 -4.96
CA VAL A 10 -25.08 32.22 -4.05
C VAL A 10 -26.32 31.42 -4.49
N ALA A 11 -26.07 30.11 -4.62
CA ALA A 11 -26.94 28.95 -4.40
C ALA A 11 -27.56 28.20 -5.60
N ALA A 12 -27.50 26.87 -5.40
CA ALA A 12 -28.16 25.76 -6.09
C ALA A 12 -27.41 25.26 -7.34
N VAL A 13 -26.78 24.08 -7.33
CA VAL A 13 -27.34 22.80 -6.91
C VAL A 13 -26.30 21.95 -6.17
N ALA A 14 -26.60 21.63 -4.90
CA ALA A 14 -26.07 20.48 -4.20
C ALA A 14 -26.78 19.23 -4.72
N ALA A 15 -26.09 18.37 -5.48
CA ALA A 15 -26.53 17.00 -5.77
C ALA A 15 -25.42 16.16 -6.45
N ALA A 16 -24.25 16.01 -5.84
CA ALA A 16 -23.33 14.91 -6.17
C ALA A 16 -22.33 14.63 -5.02
N ALA A 17 -22.76 14.80 -3.77
CA ALA A 17 -22.13 14.06 -2.69
C ALA A 17 -22.78 12.67 -2.72
N LEU A 18 -22.09 11.67 -3.26
CA LEU A 18 -22.25 10.23 -2.95
C LEU A 18 -21.31 9.29 -3.73
N SER A 19 -20.24 9.77 -4.37
CA SER A 19 -19.09 8.92 -4.69
C SER A 19 -18.17 8.87 -3.46
N THR A 20 -18.37 7.84 -2.64
CA THR A 20 -17.59 7.52 -1.45
C THR A 20 -16.08 7.57 -1.72
N PRO A 21 -15.28 8.38 -1.00
CA PRO A 21 -13.82 8.38 -1.11
C PRO A 21 -13.16 7.15 -0.46
N ALA A 22 -13.94 6.14 -0.03
CA ALA A 22 -13.43 4.93 0.62
C ALA A 22 -12.62 4.05 -0.35
N GLN A 23 -13.03 3.94 -1.61
CA GLN A 23 -12.35 3.08 -2.60
C GLN A 23 -10.97 3.62 -3.00
N ALA A 24 -10.80 4.94 -3.07
CA ALA A 24 -9.50 5.56 -3.38
C ALA A 24 -8.50 5.42 -2.21
N GLN A 25 -8.98 5.47 -0.96
CA GLN A 25 -8.16 5.25 0.22
C GLN A 25 -7.80 3.78 0.39
N ASN A 26 -8.73 2.86 0.16
CA ASN A 26 -8.49 1.42 0.21
C ASN A 26 -7.49 0.99 -0.87
N ALA A 27 -7.58 1.53 -2.08
CA ALA A 27 -6.59 1.29 -3.13
C ALA A 27 -5.18 1.75 -2.71
N SER A 28 -5.07 2.89 -2.02
CA SER A 28 -3.80 3.39 -1.48
C SER A 28 -3.23 2.45 -0.40
N MET A 29 -4.08 1.92 0.48
CA MET A 29 -3.66 1.01 1.54
C MET A 29 -3.20 -0.35 0.98
N ALA A 30 -3.99 -0.94 0.09
CA ALA A 30 -3.66 -2.19 -0.58
C ALA A 30 -2.36 -2.09 -1.38
N GLN A 31 -2.14 -0.96 -2.04
CA GLN A 31 -0.91 -0.68 -2.78
C GLN A 31 0.29 -0.53 -1.84
N ASP A 32 0.17 0.23 -0.75
CA ASP A 32 1.22 0.39 0.26
C ASP A 32 1.61 -0.95 0.88
N LEU A 33 0.62 -1.76 1.29
CA LEU A 33 0.84 -3.08 1.87
C LEU A 33 1.52 -4.02 0.87
N SER A 34 1.09 -4.01 -0.40
CA SER A 34 1.72 -4.82 -1.46
C SER A 34 3.16 -4.39 -1.72
N LEU A 35 3.42 -3.08 -1.79
CA LEU A 35 4.76 -2.52 -1.95
C LEU A 35 5.68 -2.89 -0.77
N CYS A 36 5.15 -2.80 0.45
CA CYS A 36 5.88 -3.18 1.66
C CYS A 36 6.15 -4.68 1.75
N ALA A 37 5.18 -5.53 1.42
CA ALA A 37 5.39 -6.96 1.33
C ALA A 37 6.45 -7.31 0.27
N GLY A 38 6.46 -6.60 -0.85
CA GLY A 38 7.50 -6.71 -1.88
C GLY A 38 8.89 -6.34 -1.36
N ALA A 39 9.03 -5.20 -0.68
CA ALA A 39 10.32 -4.75 -0.14
C ALA A 39 10.86 -5.74 0.90
N VAL A 40 10.02 -6.13 1.87
CA VAL A 40 10.39 -7.07 2.95
C VAL A 40 10.74 -8.44 2.39
N SER A 41 9.98 -8.94 1.42
CA SER A 41 10.27 -10.23 0.78
C SER A 41 11.52 -10.20 -0.09
N ALA A 42 11.85 -9.05 -0.69
CA ALA A 42 13.08 -8.88 -1.45
C ALA A 42 14.31 -8.81 -0.54
N VAL A 43 14.24 -8.14 0.62
CA VAL A 43 15.34 -8.11 1.61
C VAL A 43 15.51 -9.47 2.28
N GLY A 44 14.42 -10.08 2.74
CA GLY A 44 14.45 -11.36 3.45
C GLY A 44 14.63 -12.58 2.57
N ASN A 45 14.71 -12.40 1.24
CA ASN A 45 14.66 -13.47 0.25
C ASN A 45 13.47 -14.45 0.48
N LEU A 46 12.30 -13.89 0.81
CA LEU A 46 11.10 -14.65 1.13
C LEU A 46 10.21 -14.78 -0.10
N ASP A 47 9.46 -15.87 -0.21
CA ASP A 47 8.44 -16.04 -1.24
C ASP A 47 7.05 -15.73 -0.67
N VAL A 48 6.41 -14.70 -1.24
CA VAL A 48 5.10 -14.21 -0.81
C VAL A 48 3.98 -15.17 -1.21
N LEU A 49 4.15 -15.90 -2.33
CA LEU A 49 3.13 -16.80 -2.86
C LEU A 49 3.04 -18.08 -2.05
N THR A 50 4.16 -18.55 -1.50
CA THR A 50 4.23 -19.78 -0.70
C THR A 50 4.28 -19.55 0.80
N TYR A 51 4.41 -18.29 1.27
CA TYR A 51 4.41 -17.93 2.68
C TYR A 51 3.17 -18.48 3.42
N PRO A 52 3.34 -19.14 4.59
CA PRO A 52 4.54 -19.17 5.43
C PRO A 52 5.52 -20.31 5.17
N ARG A 53 5.31 -21.17 4.14
CA ARG A 53 6.21 -22.31 3.91
C ARG A 53 7.63 -21.83 3.57
N GLY A 54 8.61 -22.37 4.28
CA GLY A 54 10.02 -22.03 4.09
C GLY A 54 10.43 -20.63 4.55
N ALA A 55 9.50 -19.86 5.15
CA ALA A 55 9.82 -18.53 5.66
C ALA A 55 10.66 -18.64 6.94
N SER A 56 11.84 -18.03 6.93
CA SER A 56 12.74 -17.97 8.08
C SER A 56 13.52 -16.65 8.09
N GLY A 57 14.17 -16.36 9.22
CA GLY A 57 14.91 -15.11 9.40
C GLY A 57 14.08 -13.94 9.93
N GLU A 58 14.76 -12.83 10.19
CA GLU A 58 14.24 -11.65 10.89
C GLU A 58 13.01 -11.02 10.22
N TRP A 59 12.92 -11.11 8.89
CA TRP A 59 11.89 -10.46 8.09
C TRP A 59 10.60 -11.27 7.97
N ALA A 60 10.62 -12.57 8.30
CA ALA A 60 9.47 -13.46 8.14
C ALA A 60 8.26 -13.03 8.99
N PRO A 61 8.40 -12.69 10.29
CA PRO A 61 7.27 -12.24 11.10
C PRO A 61 6.66 -10.92 10.60
N LEU A 62 7.49 -10.00 10.09
CA LEU A 62 7.00 -8.74 9.52
C LEU A 62 6.22 -9.01 8.23
N LEU A 63 6.74 -9.86 7.33
CA LEU A 63 6.03 -10.25 6.12
C LEU A 63 4.67 -10.88 6.46
N GLY A 64 4.62 -11.76 7.45
CA GLY A 64 3.36 -12.35 7.92
C GLY A 64 2.31 -11.32 8.32
N ARG A 65 2.71 -10.31 9.11
CA ARG A 65 1.80 -9.23 9.53
C ARG A 65 1.30 -8.38 8.36
N ILE A 66 2.19 -8.02 7.43
CA ILE A 66 1.80 -7.25 6.25
C ILE A 66 0.84 -8.05 5.37
N LEU A 67 1.09 -9.35 5.16
CA LEU A 67 0.20 -10.20 4.36
C LEU A 67 -1.14 -10.45 5.04
N GLU A 68 -1.17 -10.53 6.37
CA GLU A 68 -2.41 -10.62 7.11
C GLU A 68 -3.25 -9.34 6.97
N ALA A 69 -2.62 -8.17 7.07
CA ALA A 69 -3.28 -6.89 6.81
C ALA A 69 -3.78 -6.79 5.37
N LEU A 70 -2.93 -7.14 4.40
CA LEU A 70 -3.28 -7.14 2.97
C LEU A 70 -4.47 -8.07 2.67
N ASN A 71 -4.56 -9.21 3.35
CA ASN A 71 -5.67 -10.15 3.18
C ASN A 71 -7.01 -9.64 3.74
N ARG A 72 -7.01 -8.57 4.53
CA ARG A 72 -8.22 -7.92 5.06
C ARG A 72 -8.67 -6.75 4.21
N GLU A 73 -7.86 -6.32 3.25
CA GLU A 73 -8.17 -5.20 2.35
C GLU A 73 -9.11 -5.64 1.22
N GLU A 74 -10.19 -4.88 1.03
CA GLU A 74 -11.20 -5.16 0.01
C GLU A 74 -10.61 -5.07 -1.40
N GLY A 75 -10.80 -6.12 -2.21
CA GLY A 75 -10.36 -6.17 -3.61
C GLY A 75 -8.94 -6.72 -3.82
N VAL A 76 -8.20 -7.00 -2.75
CA VAL A 76 -6.87 -7.64 -2.83
C VAL A 76 -6.72 -8.84 -1.88
N GLU A 77 -7.84 -9.41 -1.44
CA GLU A 77 -7.86 -10.54 -0.54
C GLU A 77 -7.20 -11.78 -1.16
N GLY A 78 -6.60 -12.61 -0.31
CA GLY A 78 -6.04 -13.89 -0.69
C GLY A 78 -4.91 -13.77 -1.70
N MET A 79 -5.10 -14.39 -2.87
CA MET A 79 -4.06 -14.49 -3.89
C MET A 79 -3.83 -13.19 -4.65
N THR A 80 -4.84 -12.34 -4.79
CA THR A 80 -4.72 -11.07 -5.55
C THR A 80 -3.66 -10.17 -4.93
N GLY A 81 -3.73 -9.93 -3.62
CA GLY A 81 -2.71 -9.16 -2.90
C GLY A 81 -1.35 -9.86 -2.89
N ARG A 82 -1.31 -11.19 -2.81
CA ARG A 82 -0.04 -11.94 -2.89
C ARG A 82 0.65 -11.80 -4.24
N TYR A 83 -0.10 -11.79 -5.34
CA TYR A 83 0.46 -11.51 -6.67
C TYR A 83 0.95 -10.07 -6.79
N ALA A 84 0.21 -9.09 -6.26
CA ALA A 84 0.65 -7.70 -6.23
C ALA A 84 1.95 -7.53 -5.43
N ALA A 85 2.04 -8.17 -4.26
CA ALA A 85 3.24 -8.18 -3.45
C ALA A 85 4.42 -8.91 -4.11
N SER A 86 4.16 -10.01 -4.82
CA SER A 86 5.18 -10.73 -5.61
C SER A 86 5.69 -9.88 -6.77
N ALA A 87 4.82 -9.11 -7.43
CA ALA A 87 5.23 -8.18 -8.48
C ALA A 87 6.08 -7.04 -7.90
N ALA A 88 5.67 -6.48 -6.76
CA ALA A 88 6.45 -5.48 -6.04
C ALA A 88 7.81 -6.01 -5.59
N LYS A 89 7.92 -7.30 -5.21
CA LYS A 89 9.23 -7.94 -4.95
C LYS A 89 10.15 -7.84 -6.16
N GLY A 90 9.64 -8.12 -7.37
CA GLY A 90 10.39 -7.98 -8.62
C GLY A 90 10.94 -6.56 -8.81
N TYR A 91 10.08 -5.55 -8.65
CA TYR A 91 10.47 -4.14 -8.69
C TYR A 91 11.60 -3.80 -7.69
N TRP A 92 11.50 -4.28 -6.44
CA TRP A 92 12.51 -4.01 -5.41
C TRP A 92 13.83 -4.75 -5.62
N LEU A 93 13.82 -5.86 -6.35
CA LEU A 93 15.04 -6.56 -6.75
C LEU A 93 15.82 -5.78 -7.83
N GLU A 94 15.14 -4.96 -8.62
CA GLU A 94 15.76 -4.06 -9.60
C GLU A 94 16.39 -2.81 -8.94
N GLN A 95 15.92 -2.43 -7.74
CA GLN A 95 16.47 -1.32 -6.99
C GLN A 95 17.82 -1.67 -6.32
N SER A 96 18.57 -0.63 -5.93
CA SER A 96 19.81 -0.85 -5.17
C SER A 96 19.53 -1.54 -3.83
N ALA A 97 20.52 -2.28 -3.32
CA ALA A 97 20.39 -2.96 -2.03
C ALA A 97 20.10 -1.99 -0.87
N SER A 98 20.66 -0.78 -0.93
CA SER A 98 20.42 0.28 0.05
C SER A 98 18.98 0.80 0.02
N GLU A 99 18.42 1.09 -1.16
CA GLU A 99 17.04 1.58 -1.29
C GLU A 99 16.03 0.53 -0.85
N ARG A 100 16.22 -0.71 -1.29
CA ARG A 100 15.37 -1.84 -0.88
C ARG A 100 15.38 -2.05 0.64
N THR A 101 16.55 -1.96 1.27
CA THR A 101 16.69 -2.10 2.72
C THR A 101 16.06 -0.93 3.48
N ALA A 102 16.23 0.30 2.98
CA ALA A 102 15.60 1.48 3.54
C ALA A 102 14.07 1.36 3.50
N ALA A 103 13.50 0.95 2.36
CA ALA A 103 12.06 0.73 2.22
C ALA A 103 11.56 -0.38 3.18
N ALA A 104 12.26 -1.50 3.29
CA ALA A 104 11.88 -2.56 4.23
C ALA A 104 11.91 -2.08 5.70
N ASN A 105 12.88 -1.23 6.06
CA ASN A 105 12.95 -0.62 7.39
C ASN A 105 11.80 0.38 7.64
N GLU A 106 11.41 1.15 6.63
CA GLU A 106 10.23 2.02 6.72
C GLU A 106 8.95 1.19 6.94
N CYS A 107 8.78 0.12 6.17
CA CYS A 107 7.66 -0.81 6.33
C CYS A 107 7.66 -1.47 7.72
N ARG A 108 8.84 -1.77 8.28
CA ARG A 108 8.98 -2.25 9.64
C ARG A 108 8.53 -1.21 10.67
N ALA A 109 8.87 0.06 10.48
CA ALA A 109 8.42 1.12 11.38
C ALA A 109 6.88 1.29 11.33
N ARG A 110 6.26 1.08 10.16
CA ARG A 110 4.82 1.24 9.95
C ARG A 110 3.99 0.02 10.40
N PHE A 111 4.47 -1.19 10.14
CA PHE A 111 3.70 -2.43 10.29
C PHE A 111 4.34 -3.45 11.25
N GLY A 112 5.44 -3.09 11.91
CA GLY A 112 6.19 -3.95 12.82
C GLY A 112 5.72 -3.90 14.29
N SER A 113 4.77 -3.03 14.63
CA SER A 113 4.14 -2.96 15.96
C SER A 113 3.00 -3.97 16.09
#